data_AF-A0A2M7YPU1-F1
#
_entry.id   AF-A0A2M7YPU1-F1
#
_cell.length_a   1.000
_cell.length_b   1.000
_cell.length_c   1.000
_cell.angle_alpha   90.00
_cell.angle_beta   90.00
_cell.angle_gamma   90.00
#
_symmetry.space_group_name_H-M   'P 1'
#
loop_
_entity.id
_entity.type
_entity.pdbx_description
1 polymer ?
#
loop_
_entity_poly.entity_id
_entity_poly.type
_entity_poly.pdbx_seq_one_letter_code
_entity_poly.pdbx_strand_id
1 'polypeptide(L)'
;MPTNELLNFIKQSQSAGQTDEKIKAALRSAGWQESDIEEGFKSLKPQITLPTAPPMQTKGVQNYSDVLYRRPQNIVVKSKISSRKKSFLIFVISLLLAALGTAVYFYKLADMPFIKNFLSK
;
A
#
# COMPACT_ATOMS: atom_id res chain seq x y z
N MET A 1 -2.63 18.70 0.05
CA MET A 1 -4.07 19.03 -0.15
C MET A 1 -4.80 17.70 -0.27
N PRO A 2 -5.50 17.25 0.78
CA PRO A 2 -6.16 15.95 0.78
C PRO A 2 -7.29 15.97 -0.23
N THR A 3 -7.32 14.97 -1.12
CA THR A 3 -8.41 14.83 -2.08
C THR A 3 -9.67 14.29 -1.39
N ASN A 4 -10.84 14.57 -1.97
CA ASN A 4 -12.12 14.05 -1.44
C ASN A 4 -12.14 12.51 -1.39
N GLU A 5 -11.45 11.84 -2.31
CA GLU A 5 -11.31 10.39 -2.35
C GLU A 5 -10.58 9.86 -1.12
N LEU A 6 -9.48 10.51 -0.73
CA LEU A 6 -8.72 10.18 0.47
C LEU A 6 -9.61 10.26 1.72
N LEU A 7 -10.35 11.37 1.87
CA LEU A 7 -11.22 11.58 3.02
C LEU A 7 -12.36 10.55 3.07
N ASN A 8 -12.96 10.23 1.92
CA ASN A 8 -14.01 9.21 1.83
C ASN A 8 -13.48 7.83 2.20
N PHE A 9 -12.30 7.48 1.72
CA PHE A 9 -11.66 6.21 2.05
C PHE A 9 -11.36 6.09 3.55
N ILE A 10 -10.82 7.14 4.17
CA ILE A 10 -10.53 7.14 5.61
C ILE A 10 -11.85 6.99 6.40
N LYS A 11 -12.89 7.75 6.06
CA LYS A 11 -14.22 7.63 6.71
C LYS A 11 -14.81 6.23 6.58
N GLN A 12 -14.80 5.66 5.37
CA GLN A 12 -15.30 4.31 5.11
C GLN A 12 -14.50 3.25 5.86
N SER A 13 -13.18 3.39 5.93
CA SER A 13 -12.34 2.42 6.61
C SER A 13 -12.48 2.52 8.14
N GLN A 14 -12.70 3.72 8.67
CA GLN A 14 -13.02 3.93 10.09
C GLN A 14 -14.39 3.37 10.46
N SER A 15 -15.42 3.56 9.62
CA SER A 15 -16.75 2.97 9.87
C SER A 15 -16.74 1.45 9.78
N ALA A 16 -15.82 0.87 9.01
CA ALA A 16 -15.54 -0.57 8.98
C ALA A 16 -14.71 -1.08 10.18
N GLY A 17 -14.36 -0.23 11.14
CA GLY A 17 -13.61 -0.60 12.34
C GLY A 17 -12.11 -0.82 12.12
N GLN A 18 -11.54 -0.32 11.02
CA GLN A 18 -10.10 -0.39 10.81
C GLN A 18 -9.36 0.65 11.67
N THR A 19 -8.18 0.27 12.18
CA THR A 19 -7.32 1.19 12.93
C THR A 19 -6.64 2.19 12.01
N ASP A 20 -6.36 3.39 12.54
CA ASP A 20 -5.63 4.45 11.82
C ASP A 20 -4.35 3.92 11.16
N GLU A 21 -3.58 3.07 11.86
CA GLU A 21 -2.34 2.47 11.34
C GLU A 21 -2.56 1.59 10.11
N LYS A 22 -3.62 0.76 10.14
CA LYS A 22 -3.98 -0.12 9.02
C LYS A 22 -4.42 0.71 7.80
N ILE A 23 -5.18 1.77 8.03
CA ILE A 23 -5.65 2.68 6.98
C ILE A 23 -4.45 3.43 6.37
N LYS A 24 -3.54 3.96 7.19
CA LYS A 24 -2.29 4.59 6.72
C LYS A 24 -1.42 3.64 5.90
N ALA A 25 -1.30 2.39 6.33
CA ALA A 25 -0.57 1.36 5.58
C ALA A 25 -1.22 1.08 4.22
N ALA A 26 -2.56 0.96 4.17
CA ALA A 26 -3.31 0.76 2.94
C ALA A 26 -3.13 1.94 1.97
N LEU A 27 -3.26 3.17 2.46
CA LEU A 27 -3.09 4.38 1.65
C LEU A 27 -1.67 4.50 1.08
N ARG A 28 -0.64 4.26 1.90
CA ARG A 28 0.74 4.19 1.40
C ARG A 28 0.93 3.13 0.33
N SER A 29 0.33 1.95 0.51
CA SER A 29 0.42 0.85 -0.46
C SER A 29 -0.29 1.16 -1.78
N ALA A 30 -1.32 2.01 -1.73
CA ALA A 30 -2.03 2.54 -2.87
C ALA A 30 -1.32 3.74 -3.54
N GLY A 31 -0.18 4.18 -3.01
CA GLY A 31 0.65 5.24 -3.59
C GLY A 31 0.34 6.65 -3.11
N TRP A 32 -0.48 6.81 -2.06
CA TRP A 32 -0.73 8.12 -1.45
C TRP A 32 0.52 8.61 -0.69
N GLN A 33 0.75 9.93 -0.74
CA GLN A 33 1.87 10.56 -0.03
C GLN A 33 1.58 10.66 1.48
N GLU A 34 2.61 10.45 2.31
CA GLU A 34 2.46 10.53 3.77
C GLU A 34 1.93 11.89 4.22
N SER A 35 2.34 12.98 3.57
CA SER A 35 1.85 14.34 3.85
C SER A 35 0.34 14.46 3.64
N ASP A 36 -0.19 13.93 2.54
CA ASP A 36 -1.61 13.97 2.24
C ASP A 36 -2.39 13.07 3.20
N ILE A 37 -1.86 11.89 3.52
CA ILE A 37 -2.44 10.98 4.50
C ILE A 37 -2.56 11.68 5.86
N GLU A 38 -1.48 12.27 6.36
CA GLU A 38 -1.49 13.00 7.63
C GLU A 38 -2.47 14.18 7.62
N GLU A 39 -2.49 14.96 6.53
CA GLU A 39 -3.40 16.07 6.36
C GLU A 39 -4.86 15.58 6.38
N GLY A 40 -5.17 14.51 5.65
CA GLY A 40 -6.51 13.89 5.63
C GLY A 40 -6.96 13.37 7.00
N PHE A 41 -6.06 12.74 7.76
CA PHE A 41 -6.37 12.32 9.14
C PHE A 41 -6.59 13.51 10.08
N LYS A 42 -5.82 14.60 9.91
CA LYS A 42 -6.00 15.85 10.69
C LYS A 42 -7.32 16.52 10.37
N SER A 43 -7.78 16.47 9.12
CA SER A 43 -9.08 17.01 8.70
C SER A 43 -10.29 16.23 9.25
N LEU A 44 -10.10 14.94 9.57
CA LEU A 44 -11.19 14.06 10.04
C LEU A 44 -11.23 13.89 11.55
N LYS A 45 -10.09 14.06 12.24
CA LYS A 45 -10.11 14.13 13.70
C LYS A 45 -10.82 15.44 14.07
N PRO A 46 -11.96 15.39 14.78
CA PRO A 46 -12.46 16.58 15.44
C PRO A 46 -11.30 17.08 16.29
N GLN A 47 -10.83 18.30 16.03
CA GLN A 47 -9.99 18.99 16.99
C GLN A 47 -10.81 19.01 18.27
N ILE A 48 -10.48 18.14 19.21
CA ILE A 48 -10.88 18.34 20.59
C ILE A 48 -10.10 19.57 20.99
N THR A 49 -10.68 20.74 20.72
CA THR A 49 -10.32 21.97 21.38
C THR A 49 -10.54 21.66 22.84
N LEU A 50 -9.46 21.37 23.56
CA LEU A 50 -9.50 21.44 25.01
C LEU A 50 -10.07 22.83 25.32
N PRO A 51 -11.20 22.95 26.03
CA PRO A 51 -11.58 24.23 26.58
C PRO A 51 -10.42 24.65 27.49
N THR A 52 -9.77 25.76 27.17
CA THR A 52 -8.87 26.45 28.11
C THR A 52 -9.74 26.89 29.29
N ALA A 53 -9.90 26.00 30.27
CA ALA A 53 -10.52 26.31 31.53
C ALA A 53 -9.56 27.24 32.32
N PRO A 54 -10.08 28.29 32.99
CA PRO A 54 -9.27 29.14 33.86
C PRO A 54 -8.64 28.31 34.99
N PRO A 55 -7.48 28.72 35.53
CA PRO A 55 -6.72 27.91 36.49
C PRO A 55 -7.50 27.80 37.80
N MET A 56 -8.14 26.64 38.02
CA MET A 56 -8.85 26.36 39.25
C MET A 56 -8.04 25.41 40.12
N GLN A 57 -7.83 25.86 41.35
CA GLN A 57 -6.96 25.28 42.35
C GLN A 57 -7.39 23.86 42.76
N THR A 58 -6.38 23.03 42.94
CA THR A 58 -6.38 21.68 43.49
C THR A 58 -7.07 21.56 44.85
N LYS A 59 -7.94 20.54 45.01
CA LYS A 59 -8.09 19.76 46.26
C LYS A 59 -8.97 18.50 46.08
N GLY A 60 -8.46 17.35 46.52
CA GLY A 60 -9.20 16.10 46.80
C GLY A 60 -9.32 15.13 45.61
N VAL A 61 -8.57 14.01 45.52
CA VAL A 61 -8.76 12.71 46.22
C VAL A 61 -10.12 12.11 45.83
N GLN A 62 -10.28 10.95 45.15
CA GLN A 62 -9.58 9.67 45.22
C GLN A 62 -10.08 8.72 44.10
N ASN A 63 -9.30 7.67 43.83
CA ASN A 63 -9.71 6.37 43.29
C ASN A 63 -10.33 6.33 41.88
N TYR A 64 -9.57 5.83 40.91
CA TYR A 64 -9.91 4.57 40.23
C TYR A 64 -8.61 3.84 39.89
N SER A 65 -8.53 2.63 40.43
CA SER A 65 -7.59 1.57 40.08
C SER A 65 -7.76 1.18 38.61
N ASP A 66 -6.76 1.40 37.76
CA ASP A 66 -6.63 0.59 36.55
C ASP A 66 -5.20 0.62 35.98
N VAL A 67 -4.45 -0.42 36.33
CA VAL A 67 -3.60 -1.23 35.44
C VAL A 67 -3.14 -0.57 34.13
N LEU A 68 -2.25 0.43 34.16
CA LEU A 68 -1.53 0.85 32.95
C LEU A 68 -0.04 1.06 33.21
N TYR A 69 0.63 -0.04 33.56
CA TYR A 69 2.03 -0.24 33.18
C TYR A 69 2.16 -1.43 32.24
N ARG A 70 1.45 -1.38 31.11
CA ARG A 70 1.88 -2.12 29.91
C ARG A 70 2.38 -1.11 28.90
N ARG A 71 3.62 -0.70 29.12
CA ARG A 71 4.55 -0.19 28.12
C ARG A 71 4.25 -0.92 26.79
N PRO A 72 3.74 -0.27 25.74
CA PRO A 72 3.85 -0.84 24.41
C PRO A 72 5.34 -0.84 24.12
N GLN A 73 5.98 -1.98 24.41
CA GLN A 73 7.25 -2.30 23.80
C GLN A 73 7.02 -2.13 22.31
N ASN A 74 7.74 -1.18 21.76
CA ASN A 74 7.99 -1.01 20.34
C ASN A 74 8.49 -2.36 19.82
N ILE A 75 7.56 -3.28 19.50
CA ILE A 75 7.90 -4.46 18.72
C ILE A 75 8.04 -3.90 17.33
N VAL A 76 9.29 -3.57 17.02
CA VAL A 76 9.82 -3.34 15.69
C VAL A 76 9.43 -4.56 14.85
N VAL A 77 8.23 -4.56 14.25
CA VAL A 77 7.95 -5.45 13.13
C VAL A 77 8.56 -4.77 11.91
N LYS A 78 9.89 -4.85 11.81
CA LYS A 78 10.59 -4.77 10.54
C LYS A 78 10.11 -5.96 9.70
N SER A 79 8.95 -5.86 9.06
CA SER A 79 8.66 -6.75 7.93
C SER A 79 9.46 -6.22 6.74
N LYS A 80 10.67 -6.76 6.70
CA LYS A 80 11.70 -6.61 5.71
C LYS A 80 11.09 -6.65 4.30
N ILE A 81 11.32 -5.56 3.58
CA ILE A 81 11.44 -5.48 2.12
C ILE A 81 11.78 -6.85 1.52
N SER A 82 10.93 -7.34 0.62
CA SER A 82 11.31 -7.70 -0.75
C SER A 82 10.20 -8.51 -1.41
N SER A 83 9.61 -7.99 -2.47
CA SER A 83 8.86 -8.85 -3.41
C SER A 83 8.82 -8.33 -4.85
N ARG A 84 9.80 -7.50 -5.25
CA ARG A 84 9.96 -7.11 -6.67
C ARG A 84 10.59 -8.19 -7.56
N LYS A 85 11.14 -9.28 -6.99
CA LYS A 85 11.79 -10.34 -7.79
C LYS A 85 10.80 -11.25 -8.53
N LYS A 86 9.57 -11.43 -8.03
CA LYS A 86 8.57 -12.29 -8.68
C LYS A 86 8.07 -11.70 -9.99
N SER A 87 7.97 -10.37 -10.09
CA SER A 87 7.58 -9.69 -11.33
C SER A 87 8.68 -9.76 -12.39
N PHE A 88 9.96 -9.65 -12.00
CA PHE A 88 11.08 -9.78 -12.95
C PHE A 88 11.20 -11.20 -13.53
N LEU A 89 11.00 -12.25 -12.71
CA LEU A 89 11.06 -13.64 -13.17
C LEU A 89 9.99 -13.93 -14.24
N ILE A 90 8.76 -13.44 -14.03
CA ILE A 90 7.65 -13.63 -14.99
C ILE A 90 7.96 -12.95 -16.33
N PHE A 91 8.56 -11.76 -16.29
CA PHE A 91 8.95 -11.04 -17.51
C PHE A 91 10.03 -11.80 -18.30
N VAL A 92 11.07 -12.30 -17.62
CA VAL A 92 12.15 -13.07 -18.27
C VAL A 92 11.63 -14.38 -18.87
N ILE A 93 10.74 -15.10 -18.16
CA ILE A 93 10.12 -16.32 -18.68
C ILE A 93 9.26 -16.00 -19.90
N SER A 94 8.44 -14.95 -19.86
CA SER A 94 7.62 -14.53 -21.00
C SER A 94 8.48 -14.19 -22.23
N LEU A 95 9.60 -13.48 -22.02
CA LEU A 95 10.54 -13.15 -23.09
C LEU A 95 11.18 -14.41 -23.70
N LEU A 96 11.53 -15.39 -22.86
CA LEU A 96 12.14 -16.65 -23.31
C LEU A 96 11.14 -17.49 -24.13
N LEU A 97 9.87 -17.57 -23.70
CA LEU A 97 8.83 -18.25 -24.47
C LEU A 97 8.56 -17.55 -25.81
N ALA A 98 8.57 -16.21 -25.86
CA ALA A 98 8.41 -15.47 -27.10
C ALA A 98 9.59 -15.71 -28.08
N ALA A 99 10.82 -15.73 -27.58
CA ALA A 99 12.01 -16.03 -28.39
C ALA A 99 12.02 -17.47 -28.93
N LEU A 100 11.65 -18.46 -28.10
CA LEU A 100 11.56 -19.85 -28.55
C LEU A 100 10.40 -20.07 -29.53
N GLY A 101 9.25 -19.45 -29.27
CA GLY A 101 8.07 -19.53 -30.15
C GLY A 101 8.34 -18.94 -31.54
N THR A 102 9.02 -17.80 -31.62
CA THR A 102 9.39 -17.17 -32.89
C THR A 102 10.38 -18.00 -33.70
N ALA A 103 11.38 -18.63 -33.06
CA ALA A 103 12.34 -19.50 -33.74
C ALA A 103 11.68 -20.75 -34.35
N VAL A 104 10.80 -21.43 -33.60
CA VAL A 104 10.06 -22.60 -34.09
C VAL A 104 9.10 -22.20 -35.21
N TYR A 105 8.41 -21.07 -35.06
CA TYR A 105 7.52 -20.53 -36.09
C TYR A 105 8.27 -20.26 -37.40
N PHE A 106 9.44 -19.60 -37.33
CA PHE A 106 10.27 -19.34 -38.50
C PHE A 106 10.81 -20.62 -39.15
N TYR A 107 11.25 -21.61 -38.36
CA TYR A 107 11.72 -22.89 -38.89
C TYR A 107 10.61 -23.64 -39.63
N LYS A 108 9.39 -23.66 -39.08
CA LYS A 108 8.20 -24.21 -39.75
C LYS A 108 7.82 -23.45 -41.02
N LEU A 109 7.96 -22.13 -41.02
CA LEU A 109 7.70 -21.30 -42.19
C LEU A 109 8.73 -21.55 -43.30
N ALA A 110 10.01 -21.66 -42.94
CA ALA A 110 11.10 -21.93 -43.88
C ALA A 110 10.98 -23.28 -44.59
N ASP A 111 10.33 -24.26 -43.95
CA ASP A 111 10.11 -25.58 -44.55
C ASP A 111 8.84 -25.65 -45.41
N MET A 112 8.04 -24.57 -45.49
CA MET A 112 6.89 -24.54 -46.40
C MET A 112 7.33 -24.49 -47.87
N PRO A 113 6.81 -25.38 -48.73
CA PRO A 113 7.20 -25.48 -50.13
C PRO A 113 6.87 -24.22 -50.96
N PHE A 114 5.97 -23.36 -50.46
CA PHE A 114 5.59 -22.11 -51.11
C PHE A 114 6.74 -21.09 -51.20
N ILE A 115 7.60 -21.01 -50.18
CA ILE A 115 8.68 -20.00 -50.12
C ILE A 115 9.87 -20.41 -51.00
N LYS A 116 10.16 -21.72 -51.11
CA LYS A 116 11.26 -22.24 -51.95
C LYS A 116 11.08 -21.87 -53.43
N ASN A 117 9.83 -21.81 -53.90
CA ASN A 117 9.49 -21.41 -55.26
C ASN A 117 9.62 -19.89 -55.51
N PHE A 118 9.61 -19.07 -54.45
CA PHE A 118 9.74 -17.61 -54.55
C PHE A 118 11.19 -17.12 -54.48
N LEU A 119 12.10 -17.84 -53.81
CA LEU A 119 13.54 -17.49 -53.74
C LEU A 119 14.40 -18.14 -54.83
N SER A 120 13.87 -19.09 -55.61
CA SER A 120 14.59 -19.80 -56.68
C SER A 120 14.40 -19.18 -58.08
N LYS A 121 14.08 -17.88 -58.16
CA LYS A 121 13.91 -17.13 -59.41
C LYS A 121 14.78 -15.89 -59.37
#